data_AF-A0A7S2E1D2-F1
#
_entry.id   AF-A0A7S2E1D2-F1
#
_cell.length_a   1.000
_cell.length_b   1.000
_cell.length_c   1.000
_cell.angle_alpha   90.00
_cell.angle_beta   90.00
_cell.angle_gamma   90.00
#
_symmetry.space_group_name_H-M   'P 1'
#
loop_
_entity.id
_entity.type
_entity.pdbx_description
1 polymer ?
#
loop_
_entity_poly.entity_id
_entity_poly.type
_entity_poly.pdbx_seq_one_letter_code
_entity_poly.pdbx_strand_id
1 'polypeptide(L)'
;TVARVMAKVLSDLRLIGRNHVVETSGLNMTGQYVGQTKKKVEDQLDEAKGGVLFIDEAYELGKGPYGSEACTRIVEAMTDPRYAGLVIIIAGYQNEIASMLDTNPGLK
;
A
#
# COMPACT_ATOMS: atom_id res chain seq x y z
N THR A 1 -8.89 -13.20 -8.41
CA THR A 1 -7.76 -13.21 -7.46
C THR A 1 -8.29 -13.10 -6.04
N VAL A 2 -7.52 -13.51 -5.02
CA VAL A 2 -7.91 -13.43 -3.60
C VAL A 2 -8.26 -11.99 -3.21
N ALA A 3 -7.52 -10.99 -3.73
CA ALA A 3 -7.78 -9.57 -3.48
C ALA A 3 -9.19 -9.11 -3.87
N ARG A 4 -9.72 -9.56 -5.01
CA ARG A 4 -11.09 -9.22 -5.46
C ARG A 4 -12.17 -9.88 -4.60
N VAL A 5 -11.91 -11.08 -4.11
CA VAL A 5 -12.81 -11.76 -3.16
C VAL A 5 -12.81 -11.01 -1.83
N MET A 6 -11.63 -10.62 -1.33
CA MET A 6 -11.50 -9.82 -0.11
C MET A 6 -12.22 -8.48 -0.24
N ALA A 7 -12.03 -7.75 -1.34
CA ALA A 7 -12.73 -6.48 -1.58
C ALA A 7 -14.26 -6.65 -1.58
N LYS A 8 -14.75 -7.72 -2.21
CA LYS A 8 -16.18 -8.03 -2.18
C LYS A 8 -16.67 -8.32 -0.77
N VAL A 9 -15.98 -9.14 0.01
CA VAL A 9 -16.34 -9.47 1.39
C VAL A 9 -16.34 -8.21 2.27
N LEU A 10 -15.29 -7.40 2.20
CA LEU A 10 -15.17 -6.15 2.97
C LEU A 10 -16.26 -5.14 2.60
N SER A 11 -16.62 -5.05 1.31
CA SER A 11 -17.69 -4.19 0.83
C SER A 11 -19.07 -4.69 1.27
N ASP A 12 -19.31 -6.01 1.21
CA ASP A 12 -20.55 -6.63 1.68
C ASP A 12 -20.74 -6.44 3.20
N LEU A 13 -19.64 -6.42 3.97
CA LEU A 13 -19.61 -6.07 5.40
C LEU A 13 -19.66 -4.56 5.70
N ARG A 14 -19.72 -3.70 4.68
CA ARG A 14 -19.71 -2.23 4.80
C ARG A 14 -18.48 -1.65 5.49
N LEU A 15 -17.34 -2.34 5.42
CA LEU A 15 -16.05 -1.88 5.96
C LEU A 15 -15.31 -0.97 4.98
N ILE A 16 -15.54 -1.14 3.68
CA ILE A 16 -15.01 -0.28 2.61
C ILE A 16 -16.17 0.27 1.77
N GLY A 17 -16.01 1.49 1.26
CA GLY A 17 -17.07 2.20 0.53
C GLY A 17 -17.28 1.73 -0.91
N ARG A 18 -16.30 1.02 -1.49
CA ARG A 18 -16.27 0.61 -2.89
C ARG A 18 -15.72 -0.82 -3.01
N ASN A 19 -16.42 -1.68 -3.75
CA ASN A 19 -15.87 -2.95 -4.21
C ASN A 19 -14.92 -2.70 -5.41
N HIS A 20 -13.76 -2.11 -5.11
CA HIS A 20 -12.76 -1.71 -6.09
C HIS A 20 -11.38 -2.19 -5.62
N VAL A 21 -10.60 -2.74 -6.55
CA VAL A 21 -9.23 -3.20 -6.29
C VAL A 21 -8.29 -2.54 -7.29
N VAL A 22 -7.26 -1.90 -6.75
CA VAL A 22 -6.09 -1.43 -7.51
C VAL A 22 -4.96 -2.42 -7.23
N GLU A 23 -4.37 -2.98 -8.28
CA GLU A 23 -3.26 -3.94 -8.19
C GLU A 23 -1.99 -3.24 -8.69
N THR A 24 -0.93 -3.24 -7.89
CA THR A 24 0.36 -2.62 -8.21
C THR A 24 1.52 -3.42 -7.61
N SER A 25 2.76 -2.98 -7.83
CA SER A 25 3.97 -3.59 -7.27
C SER A 25 4.84 -2.56 -6.54
N GLY A 26 5.68 -3.03 -5.62
CA GLY A 26 6.61 -2.15 -4.90
C GLY A 26 7.54 -1.36 -5.82
N LEU A 27 7.97 -1.95 -6.94
CA LEU A 27 8.78 -1.28 -7.98
C LEU A 27 8.02 -0.15 -8.70
N ASN A 28 6.72 -0.32 -8.95
CA ASN A 28 5.93 0.72 -9.61
C ASN A 28 5.74 1.95 -8.71
N MET A 29 5.68 1.72 -7.40
CA MET A 29 5.50 2.73 -6.37
C MET A 29 6.81 3.44 -5.95
N THR A 30 7.98 2.90 -6.31
CA THR A 30 9.27 3.55 -6.04
C THR A 30 9.72 4.42 -7.22
N GLY A 31 10.22 5.61 -6.92
CA GLY A 31 10.79 6.55 -7.90
C GLY A 31 12.28 6.31 -8.13
N GLN A 32 12.77 6.67 -9.32
CA GLN A 32 14.21 6.65 -9.62
C GLN A 32 14.91 7.95 -9.19
N TYR A 33 14.14 9.02 -8.96
CA TYR A 33 14.62 10.36 -8.64
C TYR A 33 13.92 10.92 -7.41
N VAL A 34 14.58 11.88 -6.74
CA VAL A 34 14.08 12.57 -5.53
C VAL A 34 12.67 13.12 -5.76
N GLY A 35 11.76 12.86 -4.80
CA GLY A 35 10.39 13.38 -4.81
C GLY A 35 9.39 12.65 -5.72
N GLN A 36 9.84 11.68 -6.54
CA GLN A 36 8.93 10.89 -7.37
C GLN A 36 8.21 9.79 -6.57
N THR A 37 8.90 9.21 -5.59
CA THR A 37 8.38 8.10 -4.78
C THR A 37 7.10 8.51 -4.06
N LYS A 38 7.12 9.64 -3.34
CA LYS A 38 5.92 10.15 -2.66
C LYS A 38 4.75 10.31 -3.62
N LYS A 39 4.95 10.95 -4.77
CA LYS A 39 3.88 11.16 -5.76
C LYS A 39 3.32 9.83 -6.29
N LYS A 40 4.17 8.87 -6.64
CA LYS A 40 3.74 7.55 -7.11
C LYS A 40 2.92 6.80 -6.07
N VAL A 41 3.34 6.84 -4.80
CA VAL A 41 2.60 6.23 -3.70
C VAL A 41 1.24 6.93 -3.53
N GLU A 42 1.21 8.26 -3.57
CA GLU A 42 -0.02 9.06 -3.48
C GLU A 42 -1.01 8.77 -4.59
N ASP A 43 -0.54 8.66 -5.84
CA ASP A 43 -1.38 8.37 -7.00
C ASP A 43 -2.08 7.00 -6.83
N GLN A 44 -1.35 5.96 -6.35
CA GLN A 44 -1.91 4.63 -6.10
C GLN A 44 -2.89 4.61 -4.92
N LEU A 45 -2.60 5.35 -3.84
CA LEU A 45 -3.49 5.48 -2.70
C LEU A 45 -4.79 6.22 -3.08
N ASP A 46 -4.68 7.26 -3.90
CA ASP A 46 -5.82 8.04 -4.36
C ASP A 46 -6.71 7.24 -5.33
N GLU A 47 -6.12 6.41 -6.18
CA GLU A 47 -6.86 5.49 -7.06
C GLU A 47 -7.66 4.46 -6.25
N ALA A 48 -7.03 3.91 -5.20
CA ALA A 48 -7.62 2.84 -4.37
C ALA A 48 -8.61 3.33 -3.30
N LYS A 49 -8.84 4.64 -3.19
CA LYS A 49 -9.66 5.25 -2.13
C LYS A 49 -11.01 4.56 -1.92
N GLY A 50 -11.27 4.23 -0.66
CA GLY A 50 -12.50 3.56 -0.22
C GLY A 50 -12.62 2.12 -0.71
N GLY A 51 -11.55 1.54 -1.28
CA GLY A 51 -11.49 0.18 -1.79
C GLY A 51 -10.27 -0.57 -1.25
N VAL A 52 -9.66 -1.41 -2.09
CA VAL A 52 -8.48 -2.20 -1.76
C VAL A 52 -7.31 -1.82 -2.65
N LEU A 53 -6.14 -1.57 -2.04
CA LEU A 53 -4.85 -1.47 -2.74
C LEU A 53 -4.07 -2.77 -2.50
N PHE A 54 -3.81 -3.54 -3.55
CA PHE A 54 -2.99 -4.74 -3.50
C PHE A 54 -1.60 -4.45 -4.04
N ILE A 55 -0.58 -4.65 -3.20
CA ILE A 55 0.83 -4.39 -3.52
C ILE A 55 1.58 -5.71 -3.53
N ASP A 56 1.96 -6.16 -4.72
CA ASP A 56 2.85 -7.32 -4.89
C ASP A 56 4.32 -6.92 -4.74
N GLU A 57 5.15 -7.88 -4.32
CA GLU A 57 6.58 -7.69 -4.02
C GLU A 57 6.83 -6.43 -3.17
N ALA A 58 5.99 -6.21 -2.15
CA ALA A 58 5.96 -4.93 -1.45
C ALA A 58 7.28 -4.60 -0.74
N TYR A 59 8.10 -5.61 -0.42
CA TYR A 59 9.43 -5.43 0.17
C TYR A 59 10.34 -4.52 -0.68
N GLU A 60 10.08 -4.39 -1.98
CA GLU A 60 10.77 -3.43 -2.86
C GLU A 60 10.51 -1.98 -2.45
N LEU A 61 9.38 -1.68 -1.78
CA LEU A 61 9.12 -0.36 -1.19
C LEU A 61 10.08 -0.01 -0.07
N GLY A 62 10.64 -1.00 0.63
CA GLY A 62 11.61 -0.77 1.70
C GLY A 62 13.05 -0.64 1.22
N LYS A 63 13.31 -0.91 -0.07
CA LYS A 63 14.66 -0.95 -0.64
C LYS A 63 15.08 0.40 -1.23
N GLY A 64 16.39 0.62 -1.27
CA GLY A 64 16.99 1.79 -1.91
C GLY A 64 16.84 3.11 -1.15
N PRO A 65 17.37 4.21 -1.71
CA PRO A 65 17.47 5.50 -1.01
C PRO A 65 16.13 6.17 -0.70
N TYR A 66 15.05 5.76 -1.38
CA TYR A 66 13.71 6.34 -1.22
C TYR A 66 12.71 5.38 -0.58
N GLY A 67 13.14 4.21 -0.13
CA GLY A 67 12.23 3.22 0.41
C GLY A 67 11.58 3.64 1.73
N SER A 68 12.36 4.30 2.60
CA SER A 68 11.86 4.88 3.84
C SER A 68 10.76 5.94 3.60
N GLU A 69 10.88 6.74 2.54
CA GLU A 69 9.88 7.73 2.14
C GLU A 69 8.57 7.04 1.72
N ALA A 70 8.65 5.98 0.92
CA ALA A 70 7.48 5.21 0.50
C ALA A 70 6.74 4.58 1.70
N CYS A 71 7.50 3.91 2.57
CA CYS A 71 6.98 3.27 3.78
C CYS A 71 6.33 4.29 4.72
N THR A 72 7.00 5.43 4.94
CA THR A 72 6.46 6.52 5.78
C THR A 72 5.15 7.04 5.20
N ARG A 73 5.09 7.27 3.88
CA ARG A 73 3.88 7.78 3.24
C ARG A 73 2.69 6.81 3.31
N ILE A 74 2.95 5.49 3.28
CA ILE A 74 1.93 4.46 3.50
C ILE A 74 1.42 4.50 4.95
N VAL A 75 2.30 4.59 5.95
CA VAL A 75 1.91 4.73 7.36
C VAL A 75 1.06 5.99 7.57
N GLU A 76 1.48 7.12 7.01
CA GLU A 76 0.70 8.37 7.05
C GLU A 76 -0.70 8.15 6.48
N ALA A 77 -0.83 7.47 5.35
CA ALA A 77 -2.12 7.18 4.71
C ALA A 77 -3.05 6.32 5.58
N MET A 78 -2.52 5.41 6.40
CA MET A 78 -3.31 4.57 7.31
C MET A 78 -4.00 5.38 8.42
N THR A 79 -3.46 6.56 8.75
CA THR A 79 -4.01 7.44 9.80
C THR A 79 -4.75 8.66 9.25
N ASP A 80 -4.57 8.96 7.96
CA ASP A 80 -5.18 10.13 7.31
C ASP A 80 -6.67 9.86 6.99
N PRO A 81 -7.61 10.67 7.51
CA PRO A 81 -9.04 10.55 7.24
C PRO A 81 -9.40 10.59 5.74
N ARG A 82 -8.54 11.18 4.90
CA ARG A 82 -8.68 11.19 3.44
C ARG A 82 -8.77 9.78 2.84
N TYR A 83 -8.17 8.78 3.48
CA TYR A 83 -8.17 7.38 3.03
C TYR A 83 -9.08 6.50 3.88
N ALA A 84 -10.07 7.06 4.58
CA ALA A 84 -11.03 6.28 5.35
C ALA A 84 -11.68 5.18 4.48
N GLY A 85 -11.67 3.95 4.99
CA GLY A 85 -12.18 2.78 4.27
C GLY A 85 -11.27 2.27 3.14
N LEU A 86 -10.00 2.70 3.08
CA LEU A 86 -8.96 2.06 2.27
C LEU A 86 -8.41 0.84 3.03
N VAL A 87 -8.28 -0.28 2.34
CA VAL A 87 -7.57 -1.46 2.84
C VAL A 87 -6.34 -1.72 1.97
N ILE A 88 -5.16 -1.80 2.60
CA ILE A 88 -3.91 -2.11 1.91
C ILE A 88 -3.56 -3.58 2.17
N ILE A 89 -3.36 -4.35 1.10
CA ILE A 89 -2.93 -5.75 1.15
C ILE A 89 -1.53 -5.83 0.57
N ILE A 90 -0.60 -6.36 1.35
CA ILE A 90 0.81 -6.52 0.99
C ILE A 90 1.08 -8.00 0.70
N ALA A 91 1.76 -8.28 -0.41
CA ALA A 91 2.24 -9.61 -0.78
C ALA A 91 3.76 -9.58 -1.08
N GLY A 92 4.42 -10.72 -0.88
CA GLY A 92 5.85 -10.89 -1.11
C GLY A 92 6.44 -12.02 -0.28
N TYR A 93 7.75 -12.23 -0.36
CA TYR A 93 8.44 -13.24 0.43
C TYR A 93 8.43 -12.88 1.92
N GLN A 94 8.07 -13.84 2.76
CA GLN A 94 7.85 -13.63 4.20
C GLN A 94 9.02 -12.93 4.91
N ASN A 95 10.26 -13.35 4.64
CA ASN A 95 11.45 -12.79 5.29
C ASN A 95 11.73 -11.34 4.84
N GLU A 96 11.46 -11.02 3.58
CA GLU A 96 11.67 -9.68 3.04
C GLU A 96 10.59 -8.71 3.52
N ILE A 97 9.33 -9.18 3.60
CA ILE A 97 8.25 -8.40 4.22
C ILE A 97 8.56 -8.13 5.68
N ALA A 98 9.01 -9.12 6.46
CA ALA A 98 9.38 -8.91 7.86
C ALA A 98 10.47 -7.83 8.00
N SER A 99 11.50 -7.90 7.15
CA SER A 99 12.58 -6.91 7.13
C SER A 99 12.09 -5.50 6.75
N MET A 100 11.16 -5.40 5.79
CA MET A 100 10.53 -4.13 5.41
C MET A 100 9.72 -3.54 6.58
N LEU A 101 8.92 -4.34 7.27
CA LEU A 101 8.12 -3.88 8.41
C LEU A 101 9.00 -3.41 9.56
N ASP A 102 10.16 -4.04 9.78
CA ASP A 102 11.13 -3.61 10.79
C ASP A 102 11.83 -2.28 10.45
N THR A 103 11.70 -1.79 9.21
CA THR A 103 12.30 -0.51 8.78
C THR A 103 11.55 0.70 9.34
N ASN A 104 10.27 0.55 9.68
CA ASN A 104 9.47 1.62 10.28
C ASN A 104 8.55 1.06 11.39
N PRO A 105 8.72 1.48 12.66
CA PRO A 105 7.87 1.03 13.76
C PRO A 105 6.36 1.22 13.54
N GLY A 106 5.97 2.21 12.72
CA GLY A 106 4.57 2.45 12.38
C GLY A 106 3.95 1.43 11.41
N LEU A 107 4.74 0.52 10.86
CA LEU A 107 4.28 -0.62 10.05
C LEU A 107 4.12 -1.91 10.85
N LYS A 108 4.54 -1.94 12.12
CA LYS A 108 4.57 -3.14 12.97
C LYS A 108 3.40 -3.18 13.97
#